data_AF-A0A836TG87-F1
#
_entry.id   AF-A0A836TG87-F1
#
_cell.length_a   1.000
_cell.length_b   1.000
_cell.length_c   1.000
_cell.angle_alpha   90.00
_cell.angle_beta   90.00
_cell.angle_gamma   90.00
#
_symmetry.space_group_name_H-M   'P 1'
#
loop_
_entity.id
_entity.type
_entity.pdbx_description
1 polymer ?
#
loop_
_entity_poly.entity_id
_entity_poly.type
_entity_poly.pdbx_seq_one_letter_code
_entity_poly.pdbx_strand_id
1 'polypeptide(L)' 'MVKGLKGDSDMALHESLSPRELQIFCMIGSGKTLTEIANELSLGVGTVGTYRSRILAKTTLKNNAQITSYAFKNKLLQ' A
#
# COMPACT_ATOMS: atom_id res chain seq x y z
N MET A 1 -24.88 19.96 13.60
CA MET A 1 -24.07 19.35 12.54
C MET A 1 -22.71 20.03 12.52
N VAL A 2 -21.71 19.53 13.25
CA VAL A 2 -20.36 20.11 13.22
C VAL A 2 -19.32 18.99 13.12
N LYS A 3 -18.93 18.63 11.90
CA LYS A 3 -17.75 17.80 11.66
C LYS A 3 -16.63 18.75 11.27
N GLY A 4 -15.79 19.07 12.26
CA GLY A 4 -14.70 20.03 12.12
C GLY A 4 -13.61 19.52 11.17
N LEU A 5 -13.17 20.43 10.30
CA LEU A 5 -11.77 20.70 9.96
C LEU A 5 -10.84 19.46 9.89
N LYS A 6 -10.80 18.80 8.74
CA LYS A 6 -9.61 18.06 8.28
C LYS A 6 -9.15 18.73 6.98
N GLY A 7 -8.07 19.49 7.08
CA GLY A 7 -7.57 20.31 5.97
C GLY A 7 -7.21 19.46 4.76
N ASP A 8 -7.60 19.92 3.57
CA ASP A 8 -7.01 19.78 2.22
C ASP A 8 -6.11 18.57 1.84
N SER A 9 -6.14 17.45 2.55
CA SER A 9 -5.23 16.30 2.39
C SER A 9 -5.85 14.99 2.90
N ASP A 10 -7.17 14.84 2.74
CA ASP A 10 -7.97 13.78 3.37
C ASP A 10 -8.26 12.59 2.44
N MET A 11 -7.60 12.49 1.27
CA MET A 11 -7.52 11.21 0.55
C MET A 11 -6.35 10.41 1.09
N ALA A 12 -6.64 9.24 1.62
CA ALA A 12 -5.59 8.38 2.09
C ALA A 12 -4.74 7.94 0.88
N LEU A 13 -3.40 7.93 1.01
CA LEU A 13 -2.48 7.61 -0.11
C LEU A 13 -2.86 6.33 -0.85
N HIS A 14 -3.44 5.37 -0.13
CA HIS A 14 -3.91 4.10 -0.63
C HIS A 14 -5.22 4.14 -1.44
N GLU A 15 -6.01 5.22 -1.36
CA GLU A 15 -7.22 5.42 -2.18
C GLU A 15 -6.88 5.73 -3.66
N SER A 16 -5.67 6.22 -3.92
CA SER A 16 -5.15 6.42 -5.29
C SER A 16 -4.73 5.11 -5.98
N LEU A 17 -4.65 4.02 -5.22
CA LEU A 17 -4.22 2.72 -5.71
C LEU A 17 -5.38 1.98 -6.36
N SER A 18 -5.09 1.31 -7.47
CA SER A 18 -6.03 0.34 -8.03
C SER A 18 -6.25 -0.83 -7.07
N PRO A 19 -7.36 -1.59 -7.15
CA PRO A 19 -7.64 -2.70 -6.24
C PRO A 19 -6.48 -3.71 -6.13
N ARG A 20 -5.81 -4.01 -7.25
CA ARG A 20 -4.64 -4.90 -7.28
C ARG A 20 -3.41 -4.30 -6.60
N GLU A 21 -3.20 -3.00 -6.76
CA GLU A 21 -2.11 -2.27 -6.12
C GLU A 21 -2.34 -2.17 -4.61
N LEU A 22 -3.56 -1.89 -4.18
CA LEU A 22 -3.97 -1.88 -2.78
C LEU A 22 -3.79 -3.26 -2.14
N GLN A 23 -4.16 -4.33 -2.85
CA GLN A 23 -3.97 -5.71 -2.38
C GLN A 23 -2.49 -6.00 -2.10
N ILE A 24 -1.60 -5.67 -3.05
CA ILE A 24 -0.15 -5.84 -2.89
C ILE A 24 0.37 -4.93 -1.76
N PHE A 25 -0.11 -3.69 -1.67
CA PHE A 25 0.26 -2.74 -0.63
C PHE A 25 -0.05 -3.29 0.78
N CYS A 26 -1.26 -3.82 0.99
CA CYS A 26 -1.66 -4.41 2.27
C CYS A 26 -0.81 -5.63 2.62
N MET A 27 -0.51 -6.51 1.67
CA MET A 27 0.34 -7.68 1.93
C MET A 27 1.79 -7.31 2.25
N ILE A 28 2.36 -6.30 1.57
CA ILE A 28 3.68 -5.76 1.94
C ILE A 28 3.60 -5.16 3.34
N GLY A 29 2.53 -4.40 3.61
CA GLY A 29 2.30 -3.79 4.91
C GLY A 29 2.20 -4.84 6.03
N SER A 30 1.64 -6.02 5.76
CA SER A 30 1.49 -7.11 6.73
C SER A 30 2.80 -7.88 6.95
N GLY A 31 3.89 -7.47 6.32
CA GLY A 31 5.20 -8.10 6.43
C GLY A 31 5.45 -9.22 5.43
N LYS A 32 4.57 -9.46 4.46
CA LYS A 32 4.84 -10.46 3.41
C LYS A 32 5.93 -9.98 2.47
N THR A 33 6.78 -10.91 2.07
CA THR A 33 7.83 -10.70 1.07
C THR A 33 7.24 -10.67 -0.35
N LEU A 34 8.00 -10.10 -1.29
CA LEU A 34 7.61 -10.06 -2.70
C LEU A 34 7.37 -11.46 -3.27
N THR A 35 8.11 -12.46 -2.81
CA THR A 35 7.98 -13.86 -3.24
C THR A 35 6.71 -14.50 -2.72
N GLU A 36 6.35 -14.27 -1.45
CA GLU A 36 5.10 -14.77 -0.88
C GLU A 36 3.88 -14.16 -1.58
N ILE A 37 3.93 -12.85 -1.81
CA ILE A 37 2.88 -12.13 -2.54
C ILE A 37 2.76 -12.65 -3.97
N ALA A 38 3.89 -12.89 -4.64
CA ALA A 38 3.91 -13.46 -5.98
C ALA A 38 3.25 -14.84 -6.01
N ASN A 39 3.59 -15.72 -5.07
CA ASN A 39 2.98 -17.05 -4.96
C ASN A 39 1.48 -16.97 -4.65
N GLU A 40 1.07 -16.14 -3.70
CA GLU A 40 -0.33 -15.99 -3.28
C GLU A 40 -1.21 -15.39 -4.36
N LEU A 41 -0.66 -14.47 -5.15
CA LEU A 41 -1.35 -13.86 -6.28
C LEU A 41 -1.20 -14.62 -7.59
N SER A 42 -0.44 -15.73 -7.59
CA SER A 42 -0.04 -16.46 -8.80
C SER A 42 0.57 -15.55 -9.87
N LEU A 43 1.42 -14.61 -9.44
CA LEU A 43 2.15 -13.66 -10.27
C LEU A 43 3.65 -13.94 -10.24
N GLY A 44 4.38 -13.41 -11.21
CA GLY A 44 5.84 -13.38 -11.14
C GLY A 44 6.35 -12.36 -10.12
N VAL A 45 7.45 -12.67 -9.42
CA VAL A 45 8.12 -11.74 -8.49
C VAL A 45 8.49 -10.42 -9.19
N GLY A 46 8.90 -10.49 -10.46
CA GLY A 46 9.16 -9.31 -11.29
C GLY A 46 7.91 -8.43 -11.49
N THR A 47 6.75 -9.06 -11.70
CA THR A 47 5.46 -8.36 -11.82
C THR A 47 5.09 -7.65 -10.53
N VAL A 48 5.23 -8.33 -9.38
CA VAL A 48 4.99 -7.72 -8.05
C VAL A 48 5.96 -6.56 -7.81
N GLY A 49 7.23 -6.68 -8.23
CA GLY A 49 8.21 -5.61 -8.20
C GLY A 49 7.79 -4.38 -9.02
N THR A 50 7.25 -4.58 -10.23
CA THR A 50 6.70 -3.49 -11.05
C THR A 50 5.51 -2.81 -10.35
N TYR A 51 4.58 -3.58 -9.78
CA TYR A 51 3.46 -3.03 -9.03
C TYR A 51 3.93 -2.25 -7.80
N ARG A 52 4.89 -2.78 -7.04
CA ARG A 52 5.51 -2.08 -5.90
C ARG A 52 6.06 -0.73 -6.33
N SER A 53 6.83 -0.66 -7.42
CA SER A 53 7.38 0.62 -7.88
C SER A 53 6.29 1.63 -8.25
N ARG A 54 5.19 1.17 -8.88
CA ARG A 54 4.03 2.03 -9.18
C ARG A 54 3.32 2.50 -7.91
N ILE A 55 3.13 1.61 -6.94
CA ILE A 55 2.55 1.90 -5.63
C ILE A 55 3.38 2.97 -4.92
N LEU A 56 4.71 2.79 -4.85
CA LEU A 56 5.63 3.75 -4.24
C LEU A 56 5.57 5.12 -4.95
N ALA A 57 5.51 5.13 -6.28
CA ALA A 57 5.35 6.37 -7.06
C ALA A 57 4.03 7.09 -6.77
N LYS A 58 2.92 6.37 -6.64
CA LYS A 58 1.59 6.94 -6.35
C LYS A 58 1.43 7.40 -4.90
N THR A 59 1.92 6.59 -3.96
CA THR A 59 1.82 6.85 -2.51
C THR A 59 2.92 7.78 -2.02
N THR A 60 3.88 8.18 -2.85
CA THR A 60 5.09 8.94 -2.48
C THR A 60 5.98 8.27 -1.42
N LEU A 61 5.75 6.99 -1.16
CA LEU A 61 6.57 6.19 -0.25
C LEU A 61 7.85 5.74 -0.97
N LYS A 62 8.93 5.56 -0.21
CA LYS A 62 10.27 5.24 -0.72
C LYS A 62 10.64 3.77 -0.56
N ASN A 63 10.06 3.08 0.42
CA ASN A 63 10.44 1.70 0.72
C ASN A 63 9.30 0.90 1.40
N ASN A 64 9.50 -0.42 1.49
CA ASN A 64 8.56 -1.34 2.12
C ASN A 64 8.36 -1.00 3.61
N ALA A 65 9.38 -0.55 4.32
CA ALA A 65 9.25 -0.18 5.73
C ALA A 65 8.28 1.01 5.92
N GLN A 66 8.27 1.97 4.98
CA GLN A 66 7.31 3.05 4.95
C GLN A 66 5.90 2.58 4.60
N ILE A 67 5.76 1.59 3.71
CA ILE A 67 4.48 0.91 3.45
C ILE A 67 3.95 0.27 4.75
N THR A 68 4.77 -0.53 5.43
CA THR A 68 4.42 -1.17 6.70
C THR A 68 4.05 -0.14 7.76
N SER A 69 4.88 0.90 7.95
CA SER A 69 4.60 1.96 8.92
C SER A 69 3.33 2.72 8.57
N TYR A 70 3.08 3.00 7.30
CA TYR A 70 1.85 3.65 6.84
C TYR A 70 0.63 2.77 7.09
N ALA A 71 0.69 1.48 6.75
CA ALA A 71 -0.41 0.55 6.92
C ALA A 71 -0.79 0.39 8.40
N PHE A 72 0.21 0.37 9.30
CA PHE A 72 0.00 0.43 10.75
C PHE A 72 -0.63 1.75 11.20
N LYS A 73 -0.08 2.89 10.75
CA LYS A 73 -0.59 4.24 11.12
C LYS A 73 -2.03 4.48 10.67
N ASN A 74 -2.41 3.93 9.52
CA ASN A 74 -3.76 4.08 8.96
C ASN A 74 -4.70 2.96 9.39
N LYS A 75 -4.29 2.07 10.31
CA LYS A 75 -5.07 0.91 10.77
C LYS A 75 -5.61 0.03 9.63
N LEU A 76 -4.86 -0.05 8.53
CA LEU A 76 -5.18 -0.93 7.41
C LEU A 76 -4.87 -2.39 7.73
N LEU A 77 -4.08 -2.62 8.77
CA LEU A 77 -3.65 -3.92 9.26
C LEU A 77 -3.77 -3.88 10.79
N GLN A 78 -4.28 -4.98 11.36
CA GLN A 78 -4.54 -5.15 12.79
C GLN A 78 -3.70 -6.30 13.34
#